data_AF-A0A5N6TS89-F1
#
_entry.id   AF-A0A5N6TS89-F1
#
_cell.length_a   1.000
_cell.length_b   1.000
_cell.length_c   1.000
_cell.angle_alpha   90.00
_cell.angle_beta   90.00
_cell.angle_gamma   90.00
#
_symmetry.space_group_name_H-M   'P 1'
#
loop_
_entity.id
_entity.type
_entity.pdbx_description
1 polymer ?
#
loop_
_entity_poly.entity_id
_entity_poly.type
_entity_poly.pdbx_seq_one_letter_code
_entity_poly.pdbx_strand_id
1 'polypeptide(L)'
;MIESFQTTFAVPMTCDGCVKDISSALSKLEGVKKVDANLKDQLVFIEGTAPPSSIVSTIQATGRDAILRGSGTSNSSAVCILETHSNAVSNKVRGLARMVQVSSNLTLVDLTINGLAPGKYWATVREAGDISQGATSTGGIWEALKTTVLGSDAPKEPRGVFGTVDVDDKGRGNVFLDRPLAVWEMIGRSMVVSKTREGPFRQEDPDTLVGVIARSAGVWDNDKQVCSCSGKNVWQERQEQVAQGMV
;
A
#
# COMPACT_ATOMS: atom_id res chain seq x y z
N MET A 1 0.48 -24.10 5.88
CA MET A 1 1.63 -23.59 6.65
C MET A 1 2.06 -22.30 5.97
N ILE A 2 2.06 -21.15 6.65
CA ILE A 2 2.49 -19.88 6.03
C ILE A 2 4.00 -19.97 5.86
N GLU A 3 4.47 -19.86 4.62
CA GLU A 3 5.90 -19.83 4.34
C GLU A 3 6.52 -18.55 4.91
N SER A 4 7.73 -18.68 5.46
CA SER A 4 8.48 -17.55 5.96
C SER A 4 8.80 -16.62 4.80
N PHE A 5 8.61 -15.33 5.01
CA PHE A 5 8.94 -14.30 4.04
C PHE A 5 9.85 -13.25 4.66
N GLN A 6 10.47 -12.47 3.78
CA GLN A 6 11.36 -11.38 4.14
C GLN A 6 10.65 -10.05 3.91
N THR A 7 10.82 -9.11 4.82
CA THR A 7 10.34 -7.74 4.70
C THR A 7 11.38 -6.77 5.21
N THR A 8 11.52 -5.64 4.54
CA THR A 8 12.42 -4.56 4.95
C THR A 8 11.60 -3.31 5.22
N PHE A 9 11.89 -2.68 6.36
CA PHE A 9 11.28 -1.43 6.78
C PHE A 9 12.35 -0.34 6.88
N ALA A 10 12.04 0.86 6.41
CA ALA A 10 12.81 2.05 6.76
C ALA A 10 12.31 2.59 8.08
N VAL A 11 13.22 2.75 9.05
CA VAL A 11 12.92 3.16 10.43
C VAL A 11 13.97 4.19 10.85
N PRO A 12 13.58 5.39 11.32
CA PRO A 12 14.53 6.37 11.79
C PRO A 12 15.13 5.92 13.13
N MET A 13 16.44 5.79 13.18
CA MET A 13 17.23 5.33 14.32
C MET A 13 18.41 6.28 14.53
N THR A 14 18.58 6.82 15.73
CA THR A 14 19.63 7.81 16.02
C THR A 14 20.80 7.24 16.82
N CYS A 15 20.67 6.04 17.39
CA CYS A 15 21.70 5.40 18.20
C CYS A 15 21.53 3.87 18.28
N ASP A 16 22.55 3.18 18.78
CA ASP A 16 22.49 1.73 19.01
C ASP A 16 21.43 1.31 20.05
N GLY A 17 21.03 2.22 20.95
CA GLY A 17 19.89 2.02 21.84
C GLY A 17 18.60 1.82 21.04
N CYS A 18 18.39 2.61 19.98
CA CYS A 18 17.21 2.44 19.11
C CYS A 18 17.18 1.07 18.43
N VAL A 19 18.34 0.61 17.95
CA VAL A 19 18.50 -0.71 17.32
C VAL A 19 18.09 -1.81 18.29
N LYS A 20 18.56 -1.73 19.55
CA LYS A 20 18.23 -2.71 20.59
C LYS A 20 16.76 -2.68 20.97
N ASP A 21 16.16 -1.50 21.12
CA ASP A 21 14.74 -1.34 21.46
C ASP A 21 13.85 -2.00 20.40
N ILE A 22 14.08 -1.66 19.13
CA ILE A 22 13.32 -2.20 17.99
C ILE A 22 13.50 -3.70 17.89
N SER A 23 14.76 -4.19 17.94
CA SER A 23 15.05 -5.62 17.82
C SER A 23 14.41 -6.42 18.95
N SER A 24 14.43 -5.89 20.18
CA SER A 24 13.83 -6.54 21.35
C SER A 24 12.31 -6.55 21.29
N ALA A 25 11.69 -5.50 20.78
CA ALA A 25 10.24 -5.44 20.60
C ALA A 25 9.78 -6.44 19.52
N LEU A 26 10.44 -6.45 18.36
CA LEU A 26 10.09 -7.32 17.24
C LEU A 26 10.38 -8.80 17.50
N SER A 27 11.42 -9.12 18.26
CA SER A 27 11.75 -10.52 18.59
C SER A 27 10.71 -11.19 19.51
N LYS A 28 9.87 -10.39 20.20
CA LYS A 28 8.75 -10.88 21.01
C LYS A 28 7.47 -11.08 20.19
N LEU A 29 7.44 -10.57 18.96
CA LEU A 29 6.27 -10.67 18.10
C LEU A 29 6.15 -12.09 17.54
N GLU A 30 4.98 -12.70 17.70
CA GLU A 30 4.73 -14.03 17.18
C GLU A 30 4.90 -14.09 15.66
N GLY A 31 5.56 -15.14 15.18
CA GLY A 31 5.85 -15.33 13.77
C GLY A 31 7.13 -14.64 13.29
N VAL A 32 7.79 -13.80 14.09
CA VAL A 32 9.13 -13.29 13.76
C VAL A 32 10.19 -14.36 14.04
N LYS A 33 11.03 -14.66 13.06
CA LYS A 33 12.14 -15.62 13.19
C LYS A 33 13.49 -14.95 13.28
N LYS A 34 13.69 -13.86 12.53
CA LYS A 34 14.94 -13.10 12.51
C LYS A 34 14.65 -11.61 12.38
N VAL A 35 15.43 -10.82 13.09
CA VAL A 35 15.45 -9.35 12.99
C VAL A 35 16.90 -8.92 12.79
N ASP A 36 17.13 -8.07 11.81
CA ASP A 36 18.43 -7.45 11.53
C ASP A 36 18.21 -5.95 11.31
N ALA A 37 18.64 -5.15 12.28
CA ALA A 37 18.45 -3.70 12.27
C ALA A 37 19.78 -3.00 12.04
N ASN A 38 19.86 -2.25 10.94
CA ASN A 38 21.07 -1.57 10.49
C ASN A 38 20.92 -0.06 10.72
N LEU A 39 21.68 0.46 11.69
CA LEU A 39 21.71 1.88 12.04
C LEU A 39 22.23 2.75 10.90
N LYS A 40 23.21 2.28 10.12
CA LYS A 40 23.82 3.07 9.05
C LYS A 40 22.83 3.33 7.91
N ASP A 41 22.10 2.29 7.53
CA ASP A 41 21.19 2.34 6.40
C ASP A 41 19.77 2.75 6.80
N GLN A 42 19.48 2.86 8.11
CA GLN A 42 18.16 3.17 8.67
C GLN A 42 17.11 2.13 8.24
N LEU A 43 17.53 0.87 8.14
CA LEU A 43 16.72 -0.25 7.67
C LEU A 43 16.59 -1.32 8.75
N VAL A 44 15.41 -1.93 8.82
CA VAL A 44 15.12 -3.09 9.67
C VAL A 44 14.62 -4.20 8.77
N PHE A 45 15.41 -5.25 8.65
CA PHE A 45 15.09 -6.47 7.94
C PHE A 45 14.47 -7.48 8.90
N ILE A 46 13.37 -8.09 8.48
CA ILE A 46 12.61 -9.04 9.27
C ILE A 46 12.30 -10.25 8.40
N GLU A 47 12.60 -11.43 8.94
CA GLU A 47 12.21 -12.70 8.36
C GLU A 47 11.22 -13.41 9.29
N GLY A 48 10.11 -13.87 8.74
CA GLY A 48 9.09 -14.56 9.51
C GLY A 48 7.77 -14.72 8.79
N THR A 49 6.73 -15.02 9.56
CA THR A 49 5.33 -15.11 9.13
C THR A 49 4.47 -14.02 9.77
N ALA A 50 5.09 -13.13 10.57
CA ALA A 50 4.39 -12.04 11.24
C ALA A 50 3.79 -11.07 10.21
N PRO A 51 2.51 -10.68 10.34
CA PRO A 51 1.90 -9.70 9.45
C PRO A 51 2.65 -8.36 9.50
N PRO A 52 2.97 -7.74 8.36
CA PRO A 52 3.62 -6.43 8.33
C PRO A 52 2.87 -5.31 9.04
N SER A 53 1.54 -5.36 9.12
CA SER A 53 0.77 -4.44 9.95
C SER A 53 1.12 -4.57 11.45
N SER A 54 1.25 -5.80 11.95
CA SER A 54 1.69 -6.08 13.32
C SER A 54 3.13 -5.63 13.55
N ILE A 55 4.00 -5.81 12.56
CA ILE A 55 5.39 -5.34 12.60
C ILE A 55 5.44 -3.81 12.69
N VAL A 56 4.73 -3.10 11.81
CA VAL A 56 4.66 -1.62 11.80
C VAL A 56 4.14 -1.12 13.15
N SER A 57 3.04 -1.70 13.64
CA SER A 57 2.46 -1.34 14.94
C SER A 57 3.44 -1.56 16.09
N THR A 58 4.21 -2.65 16.04
CA THR A 58 5.24 -2.96 17.04
C THR A 58 6.38 -1.95 17.01
N ILE A 59 6.83 -1.52 15.83
CA ILE A 59 7.88 -0.50 15.69
C ILE A 59 7.34 0.86 16.18
N GLN A 60 6.11 1.21 15.81
CA GLN A 60 5.43 2.44 16.26
C GLN A 60 5.24 2.49 17.77
N ALA A 61 4.97 1.36 18.42
CA ALA A 61 4.91 1.28 19.88
C ALA A 61 6.24 1.62 20.57
N THR A 62 7.37 1.56 19.84
CA THR A 62 8.68 2.05 20.34
C THR A 62 8.87 3.57 20.20
N GLY A 63 7.87 4.29 19.68
CA GLY A 63 7.94 5.72 19.40
C GLY A 63 8.60 6.09 18.07
N ARG A 64 8.72 5.13 17.15
CA ARG A 64 9.44 5.30 15.87
C ARG A 64 8.54 4.97 14.69
N ASP A 65 8.65 5.73 13.62
CA ASP A 65 7.88 5.48 12.40
C ASP A 65 8.47 4.29 11.61
N ALA A 66 7.65 3.59 10.83
CA ALA A 66 8.10 2.45 10.03
C ALA A 66 7.44 2.47 8.65
N ILE A 67 8.26 2.39 7.62
CA ILE A 67 7.79 2.38 6.23
C ILE A 67 8.21 1.07 5.57
N LEU A 68 7.24 0.28 5.12
CA LEU A 68 7.54 -0.92 4.34
C LEU A 68 8.23 -0.53 3.02
N ARG A 69 9.44 -1.07 2.80
CA ARG A 69 10.26 -0.84 1.59
C ARG A 69 10.16 -1.98 0.58
N GLY A 70 9.75 -3.17 0.99
CA GLY A 70 9.60 -4.35 0.11
C GLY A 70 10.06 -5.65 0.77
N SER A 71 10.19 -6.71 -0.03
CA SER A 71 10.44 -8.09 0.43
C SER A 71 11.79 -8.69 -0.02
N GLY A 72 12.72 -7.86 -0.49
CA GLY A 72 14.07 -8.29 -0.87
C GLY A 72 14.19 -9.02 -2.22
N THR A 73 13.08 -9.31 -2.90
CA THR A 73 13.06 -9.91 -4.25
C THR A 73 12.74 -8.85 -5.31
N SER A 74 13.30 -8.98 -6.51
CA SER A 74 13.02 -8.07 -7.62
C SER A 74 11.63 -8.33 -8.23
N ASN A 75 11.01 -7.30 -8.84
CA ASN A 75 9.65 -7.35 -9.40
C ASN A 75 8.53 -7.75 -8.41
N SER A 76 8.80 -7.71 -7.11
CA SER A 76 7.85 -8.06 -6.05
C SER A 76 7.03 -6.88 -5.57
N SER A 77 7.27 -5.68 -6.09
CA SER A 77 6.71 -4.44 -5.56
C SER A 77 5.93 -3.68 -6.64
N ALA A 78 4.81 -3.10 -6.23
CA ALA A 78 4.01 -2.22 -7.05
C ALA A 78 3.55 -1.01 -6.25
N VAL A 79 3.21 0.04 -6.97
CA VAL A 79 2.68 1.27 -6.37
C VAL A 79 1.52 1.77 -7.21
N CYS A 80 0.51 2.31 -6.54
CA CYS A 80 -0.59 3.00 -7.17
C CYS A 80 -0.76 4.35 -6.48
N ILE A 81 -0.50 5.42 -7.22
CA ILE A 81 -0.80 6.79 -6.79
C ILE A 81 -2.28 7.02 -7.10
N LEU A 82 -3.06 7.34 -6.07
CA LEU A 82 -4.50 7.50 -6.19
C LEU A 82 -4.84 8.98 -6.29
N GLU A 83 -5.44 9.35 -7.42
CA GLU A 83 -5.83 10.71 -7.72
C GLU A 83 -7.32 10.85 -8.03
N THR A 84 -7.90 12.00 -7.69
CA THR A 84 -9.24 12.37 -8.16
C THR A 84 -9.13 13.09 -9.50
N HIS A 85 -10.04 12.78 -10.42
CA HIS A 85 -10.17 13.49 -11.69
C HIS A 85 -11.15 14.67 -11.62
N SER A 86 -11.73 14.95 -10.45
CA SER A 86 -12.66 16.08 -10.32
C SER A 86 -11.93 17.41 -10.40
N ASN A 87 -12.44 18.33 -11.21
CA ASN A 87 -11.90 19.68 -11.36
C ASN A 87 -12.05 20.55 -10.11
N ALA A 88 -12.93 20.18 -9.17
CA ALA A 88 -13.18 20.92 -7.94
C ALA A 88 -12.01 20.88 -6.93
N VAL A 89 -11.11 19.91 -7.06
CA VAL A 89 -10.00 19.71 -6.12
C VAL A 89 -8.70 20.21 -6.76
N SER A 90 -7.93 21.05 -6.06
CA SER A 90 -6.64 21.54 -6.57
C SER A 90 -5.53 20.49 -6.49
N ASN A 91 -5.33 19.88 -5.33
CA ASN A 91 -4.41 18.77 -5.15
C ASN A 91 -5.10 17.46 -5.54
N LYS A 92 -4.77 16.91 -6.72
CA LYS A 92 -5.42 15.71 -7.24
C LYS A 92 -4.97 14.44 -6.52
N VAL A 93 -3.74 14.38 -6.01
CA VAL A 93 -3.20 13.19 -5.34
C VAL A 93 -3.71 13.14 -3.90
N ARG A 94 -4.47 12.11 -3.59
CA ARG A 94 -5.20 11.96 -2.31
C ARG A 94 -5.00 10.59 -1.68
N GLY A 95 -4.21 9.73 -2.29
CA GLY A 95 -3.89 8.44 -1.69
C GLY A 95 -2.70 7.75 -2.34
N LEU A 96 -2.22 6.73 -1.65
CA LEU A 96 -1.10 5.92 -2.07
C LEU A 96 -1.35 4.48 -1.63
N ALA A 97 -1.37 3.55 -2.59
CA ALA A 97 -1.35 2.12 -2.31
C ALA A 97 0.05 1.57 -2.64
N ARG A 98 0.75 1.06 -1.62
CA ARG A 98 2.02 0.36 -1.79
C ARG A 98 1.78 -1.13 -1.68
N MET A 99 2.22 -1.88 -2.67
CA MET A 99 2.00 -3.31 -2.76
C MET A 99 3.33 -4.03 -2.71
N VAL A 100 3.44 -5.02 -1.82
CA VAL A 100 4.65 -5.83 -1.65
C VAL A 100 4.24 -7.29 -1.62
N GLN A 101 4.66 -8.02 -2.64
CA GLN A 101 4.55 -9.47 -2.70
C GLN A 101 5.58 -10.08 -1.75
N VAL A 102 5.08 -10.77 -0.73
CA VAL A 102 5.90 -11.42 0.29
C VAL A 102 6.03 -12.92 0.06
N SER A 103 5.12 -13.53 -0.70
CA SER A 103 5.25 -14.91 -1.18
C SER A 103 4.70 -15.07 -2.59
N SER A 104 4.87 -16.23 -3.22
CA SER A 104 4.38 -16.50 -4.58
C SER A 104 2.89 -16.21 -4.78
N ASN A 105 2.09 -16.26 -3.71
CA ASN A 105 0.65 -16.05 -3.73
C ASN A 105 0.17 -15.18 -2.56
N LEU A 106 1.00 -14.26 -2.05
CA LEU A 106 0.61 -13.32 -1.01
C LEU A 106 1.21 -11.95 -1.28
N THR A 107 0.33 -10.98 -1.50
CA THR A 107 0.68 -9.58 -1.63
C THR A 107 0.04 -8.77 -0.53
N LEU A 108 0.84 -7.92 0.10
CA LEU A 108 0.39 -6.98 1.10
C LEU A 108 0.20 -5.62 0.45
N VAL A 109 -0.85 -4.92 0.87
CA VAL A 109 -1.20 -3.60 0.37
C VAL A 109 -1.32 -2.67 1.56
N ASP A 110 -0.42 -1.68 1.62
CA ASP A 110 -0.50 -0.53 2.51
C ASP A 110 -1.22 0.58 1.76
N LEU A 111 -2.47 0.85 2.15
CA LEU A 111 -3.30 1.89 1.55
C LEU A 111 -3.42 3.07 2.52
N THR A 112 -2.92 4.21 2.10
CA THR A 112 -3.06 5.48 2.82
C THR A 112 -3.88 6.47 1.99
N ILE A 113 -4.79 7.17 2.65
CA ILE A 113 -5.73 8.14 2.09
C ILE A 113 -5.62 9.44 2.86
N ASN A 114 -5.66 10.56 2.14
CA ASN A 114 -5.69 11.90 2.71
C ASN A 114 -6.62 12.84 1.94
N GLY A 115 -7.48 13.51 2.70
CA GLY A 115 -8.38 14.56 2.26
C GLY A 115 -9.68 14.07 1.63
N LEU A 116 -10.05 12.81 1.81
CA LEU A 116 -11.41 12.39 1.44
C LEU A 116 -12.43 12.85 2.49
N ALA A 117 -13.71 12.92 2.11
CA ALA A 117 -14.75 13.11 3.10
C ALA A 117 -14.78 11.93 4.10
N PRO A 118 -15.18 12.15 5.37
CA PRO A 118 -15.27 11.06 6.34
C PRO A 118 -16.24 9.97 5.87
N GLY A 119 -15.88 8.71 6.15
CA GLY A 119 -16.73 7.56 5.81
C GLY A 119 -15.95 6.34 5.37
N LYS A 120 -16.70 5.32 4.94
CA LYS A 120 -16.15 4.02 4.52
C LYS A 120 -16.00 3.95 3.02
N TYR A 121 -14.81 3.57 2.57
CA TYR A 121 -14.45 3.47 1.15
C TYR A 121 -14.03 2.05 0.81
N TRP A 122 -14.34 1.62 -0.41
CA TRP A 122 -13.96 0.33 -0.98
C TRP A 122 -12.73 0.48 -1.86
N ALA A 123 -11.73 -0.35 -1.63
CA ALA A 123 -10.59 -0.50 -2.52
C ALA A 123 -10.85 -1.65 -3.50
N THR A 124 -10.84 -1.35 -4.80
CA THR A 124 -11.05 -2.35 -5.86
C THR A 124 -10.01 -2.22 -6.95
N VAL A 125 -9.56 -3.35 -7.50
CA VAL A 125 -8.74 -3.44 -8.71
C VAL A 125 -9.66 -3.74 -9.89
N ARG A 126 -9.51 -2.94 -10.94
CA ARG A 126 -10.36 -2.96 -12.12
C ARG A 126 -9.67 -3.67 -13.28
N GLU A 127 -10.43 -3.96 -14.32
CA GLU A 127 -9.94 -4.73 -15.46
C GLU A 127 -8.90 -3.97 -16.29
N ALA A 128 -9.10 -2.67 -16.50
CA ALA A 128 -8.24 -1.83 -17.34
C ALA A 128 -7.45 -0.81 -16.51
N GLY A 129 -6.24 -0.51 -16.97
CA GLY A 129 -5.43 0.64 -16.49
C GLY A 129 -5.75 1.95 -17.22
N ASP A 130 -6.91 2.06 -17.86
CA ASP A 130 -7.33 3.28 -18.56
C ASP A 130 -8.01 4.25 -17.59
N ILE A 131 -7.30 5.34 -17.26
CA ILE A 131 -7.80 6.42 -16.40
C ILE A 131 -8.11 7.70 -17.19
N SER A 132 -8.23 7.63 -18.53
CA SER A 132 -8.50 8.81 -19.38
C SER A 132 -9.79 9.54 -19.02
N GLN A 133 -10.79 8.82 -18.50
CA GLN A 133 -12.06 9.38 -17.98
C GLN A 133 -12.22 9.11 -16.48
N GLY A 134 -11.10 9.09 -15.73
CA GLY A 134 -11.07 8.77 -14.31
C GLY A 134 -11.52 7.33 -14.04
N ALA A 135 -12.30 7.11 -12.97
CA ALA A 135 -12.77 5.77 -12.60
C ALA A 135 -13.74 5.16 -13.63
N THR A 136 -14.35 5.97 -14.52
CA THR A 136 -15.37 5.50 -15.46
C THR A 136 -14.81 4.65 -16.61
N SER A 137 -13.56 4.89 -17.03
CA SER A 137 -12.87 4.16 -18.11
C SER A 137 -12.16 2.87 -17.63
N THR A 138 -12.22 2.56 -16.33
CA THR A 138 -11.46 1.46 -15.74
C THR A 138 -12.03 0.05 -15.99
N GLY A 139 -13.25 -0.04 -16.55
CA GLY A 139 -13.95 -1.31 -16.76
C GLY A 139 -14.53 -1.90 -15.47
N GLY A 140 -14.85 -3.19 -15.48
CA GLY A 140 -15.44 -3.90 -14.32
C GLY A 140 -14.44 -4.17 -13.18
N ILE A 141 -14.93 -4.74 -12.07
CA ILE A 141 -14.04 -5.31 -11.05
C ILE A 141 -13.35 -6.53 -11.64
N TRP A 142 -12.03 -6.61 -11.48
CA TRP A 142 -11.24 -7.72 -12.00
C TRP A 142 -11.77 -9.08 -11.49
N GLU A 143 -12.07 -9.97 -12.45
CA GLU A 143 -12.64 -11.31 -12.29
C GLU A 143 -14.10 -11.41 -11.85
N ALA A 144 -14.84 -10.29 -11.70
CA ALA A 144 -16.26 -10.34 -11.34
C ALA A 144 -17.13 -11.05 -12.40
N LEU A 145 -16.78 -10.89 -13.68
CA LEU A 145 -17.47 -11.56 -14.81
C LEU A 145 -17.17 -13.06 -14.88
N LYS A 146 -15.98 -13.51 -14.47
CA LYS A 146 -15.63 -14.94 -14.47
C LYS A 146 -16.51 -15.73 -13.49
N THR A 147 -16.76 -15.18 -12.30
CA THR A 147 -17.64 -15.79 -11.30
C THR A 147 -19.09 -15.90 -11.79
N THR A 148 -19.56 -14.92 -12.58
CA THR A 148 -20.94 -14.88 -13.07
C THR A 148 -21.18 -15.82 -14.25
N VAL A 149 -20.18 -16.00 -15.13
CA VAL A 149 -20.33 -16.78 -16.37
C VAL A 149 -19.90 -18.25 -16.20
N LEU A 150 -18.92 -18.56 -15.35
CA LEU A 150 -18.33 -19.90 -15.24
C LEU A 150 -18.93 -20.79 -14.15
N GLY A 151 -20.06 -20.39 -13.52
CA GLY A 151 -20.84 -21.26 -12.65
C GLY A 151 -20.03 -21.95 -11.54
N SER A 152 -19.17 -21.21 -10.84
CA SER A 152 -18.36 -21.79 -9.76
C SER A 152 -19.24 -22.12 -8.55
N ASP A 153 -19.08 -23.32 -8.00
CA ASP A 153 -19.69 -23.73 -6.74
C ASP A 153 -19.19 -22.83 -5.59
N ALA A 154 -20.11 -22.03 -5.05
CA ALA A 154 -19.98 -20.97 -4.05
C ALA A 154 -19.57 -19.56 -4.57
N PRO A 155 -20.25 -18.48 -4.13
CA PRO A 155 -19.95 -17.11 -4.52
C PRO A 155 -18.64 -16.67 -3.86
N LYS A 156 -17.51 -16.97 -4.50
CA LYS A 156 -16.21 -16.46 -4.07
C LYS A 156 -16.11 -15.00 -4.47
N GLU A 157 -15.84 -14.13 -3.49
CA GLU A 157 -15.68 -12.70 -3.73
C GLU A 157 -14.63 -12.46 -4.84
N PRO A 158 -14.89 -11.58 -5.83
CA PRO A 158 -13.94 -11.32 -6.90
C PRO A 158 -12.57 -10.90 -6.34
N ARG A 159 -11.48 -11.43 -6.90
CA ARG A 159 -10.11 -11.12 -6.45
C ARG A 159 -9.77 -9.63 -6.59
N GLY A 160 -10.47 -8.92 -7.47
CA GLY A 160 -10.39 -7.47 -7.59
C GLY A 160 -10.93 -6.70 -6.38
N VAL A 161 -11.55 -7.33 -5.38
CA VAL A 161 -12.01 -6.64 -4.17
C VAL A 161 -10.94 -6.77 -3.08
N PHE A 162 -10.35 -5.64 -2.70
CA PHE A 162 -9.25 -5.57 -1.74
C PHE A 162 -9.70 -5.30 -0.31
N GLY A 163 -10.93 -4.85 -0.12
CA GLY A 163 -11.50 -4.56 1.20
C GLY A 163 -11.89 -3.10 1.34
N THR A 164 -11.90 -2.62 2.57
CA THR A 164 -12.36 -1.27 2.90
C THR A 164 -11.37 -0.50 3.74
N VAL A 165 -11.39 0.82 3.61
CA VAL A 165 -10.68 1.78 4.46
C VAL A 165 -11.69 2.75 5.05
N ASP A 166 -11.57 3.01 6.34
CA ASP A 166 -12.36 4.02 7.03
C ASP A 166 -11.55 5.33 7.07
N VAL A 167 -12.19 6.42 6.66
CA VAL A 167 -11.63 7.77 6.63
C VAL A 167 -12.20 8.56 7.80
N ASP A 168 -11.30 9.10 8.63
CA ASP A 168 -11.61 9.87 9.84
C ASP A 168 -12.19 11.27 9.53
N ASP A 169 -12.63 11.97 10.58
CA ASP A 169 -13.18 13.34 10.47
C ASP A 169 -12.17 14.37 9.92
N LYS A 170 -10.87 14.04 9.91
CA LYS A 170 -9.80 14.86 9.33
C LYS A 170 -9.50 14.48 7.88
N GLY A 171 -10.27 13.55 7.31
CA GLY A 171 -10.13 13.07 5.94
C GLY A 171 -8.97 12.09 5.73
N ARG A 172 -8.43 11.49 6.80
CA ARG A 172 -7.31 10.55 6.73
C ARG A 172 -7.77 9.12 6.98
N GLY A 173 -7.23 8.19 6.22
CA GLY A 173 -7.47 6.76 6.40
C GLY A 173 -6.20 5.97 6.11
N ASN A 174 -5.92 4.95 6.92
CA ASN A 174 -4.86 4.00 6.63
C ASN A 174 -5.38 2.59 6.88
N VAL A 175 -5.07 1.67 5.97
CA VAL A 175 -5.37 0.26 6.16
C VAL A 175 -4.27 -0.60 5.53
N PHE A 176 -3.93 -1.68 6.22
CA PHE A 176 -3.09 -2.75 5.69
C PHE A 176 -3.97 -3.93 5.31
N LEU A 177 -3.84 -4.41 4.08
CA LEU A 177 -4.65 -5.48 3.50
C LEU A 177 -3.73 -6.58 2.98
N ASP A 178 -4.08 -7.84 3.20
CA ASP A 178 -3.42 -8.99 2.62
C ASP A 178 -4.29 -9.63 1.54
N ARG A 179 -3.69 -10.00 0.40
CA ARG A 179 -4.41 -10.58 -0.72
C ARG A 179 -3.69 -11.79 -1.31
N PRO A 180 -4.41 -12.89 -1.58
CA PRO A 180 -3.84 -14.12 -2.12
C PRO A 180 -3.64 -13.99 -3.65
N LEU A 181 -2.67 -13.17 -4.03
CA LEU A 181 -2.34 -12.87 -5.43
C LEU A 181 -0.89 -12.43 -5.55
N ALA A 182 -0.37 -12.50 -6.78
CA ALA A 182 0.95 -12.01 -7.12
C ALA A 182 0.87 -10.60 -7.74
N VAL A 183 1.91 -9.80 -7.52
CA VAL A 183 1.98 -8.41 -8.00
C VAL A 183 1.85 -8.33 -9.53
N TRP A 184 2.48 -9.26 -10.26
CA TRP A 184 2.45 -9.27 -11.72
C TRP A 184 1.04 -9.38 -12.31
N GLU A 185 0.07 -9.94 -11.57
CA GLU A 185 -1.33 -10.06 -12.01
C GLU A 185 -2.05 -8.71 -12.03
N MET A 186 -1.57 -7.76 -11.22
CA MET A 186 -2.17 -6.43 -11.05
C MET A 186 -1.49 -5.34 -11.88
N ILE A 187 -0.23 -5.52 -12.26
CA ILE A 187 0.53 -4.51 -13.01
C ILE A 187 -0.22 -4.13 -14.29
N GLY A 188 -0.37 -2.83 -14.53
CA GLY A 188 -1.04 -2.28 -15.71
C GLY A 188 -2.57 -2.24 -15.60
N ARG A 189 -3.15 -2.71 -14.49
CA ARG A 189 -4.55 -2.47 -14.12
C ARG A 189 -4.67 -1.15 -13.36
N SER A 190 -5.90 -0.75 -13.05
CA SER A 190 -6.15 0.38 -12.15
C SER A 190 -6.71 -0.07 -10.81
N MET A 191 -6.44 0.72 -9.78
CA MET A 191 -7.13 0.65 -8.49
C MET A 191 -8.08 1.83 -8.38
N VAL A 192 -9.29 1.57 -7.88
CA VAL A 192 -10.32 2.58 -7.57
C VAL A 192 -10.64 2.50 -6.09
N VAL A 193 -10.62 3.65 -5.42
CA VAL A 193 -11.09 3.84 -4.04
C VAL A 193 -12.30 4.76 -4.07
N SER A 194 -13.46 4.25 -3.66
CA SER A 194 -14.70 5.04 -3.65
C SER A 194 -15.71 4.56 -2.61
N LYS A 195 -16.74 5.36 -2.31
CA LYS A 195 -17.83 4.97 -1.38
C LYS A 195 -18.66 3.79 -1.89
N THR A 196 -18.71 3.56 -3.20
CA THR A 196 -19.44 2.45 -3.82
C THR A 196 -18.49 1.38 -4.34
N ARG A 197 -18.95 0.13 -4.33
CA ARG A 197 -18.09 -1.00 -4.72
C ARG A 197 -17.99 -1.16 -6.24
N GLU A 198 -19.12 -1.15 -6.94
CA GLU A 198 -19.17 -1.49 -8.37
C GLU A 198 -19.29 -0.27 -9.29
N GLY A 199 -19.79 0.85 -8.75
CA GLY A 199 -20.21 2.03 -9.50
C GLY A 199 -21.75 2.17 -9.51
N PRO A 200 -22.32 2.93 -10.45
CA PRO A 200 -21.64 3.68 -11.51
C PRO A 200 -20.80 4.83 -10.93
N PHE A 201 -19.58 5.00 -11.45
CA PHE A 201 -18.71 6.10 -11.07
C PHE A 201 -19.05 7.36 -11.87
N ARG A 202 -18.71 8.52 -11.30
CA ARG A 202 -18.80 9.81 -11.97
C ARG A 202 -17.38 10.34 -12.16
N GLN A 203 -17.12 10.97 -13.30
CA GLN A 203 -15.82 11.59 -13.56
C GLN A 203 -15.55 12.76 -12.61
N GLU A 204 -16.57 13.59 -12.38
CA GLU A 204 -16.53 14.72 -11.45
C GLU A 204 -16.96 14.31 -10.04
N ASP A 205 -16.18 13.42 -9.42
CA ASP A 205 -16.37 13.03 -8.02
C ASP A 205 -15.07 13.25 -7.22
N PRO A 206 -15.05 14.21 -6.27
CA PRO A 206 -13.86 14.48 -5.45
C PRO A 206 -13.52 13.33 -4.50
N ASP A 207 -14.49 12.47 -4.18
CA ASP A 207 -14.35 11.34 -3.26
C ASP A 207 -14.00 10.02 -3.96
N THR A 208 -13.99 10.00 -5.29
CA THR A 208 -13.55 8.82 -6.06
C THR A 208 -12.11 9.02 -6.50
N LEU A 209 -11.24 8.13 -6.02
CA LEU A 209 -9.83 8.10 -6.41
C LEU A 209 -9.56 6.94 -7.36
N VAL A 210 -8.67 7.17 -8.31
CA VAL A 210 -8.23 6.17 -9.27
C VAL A 210 -6.74 6.31 -9.52
N GLY A 211 -6.08 5.21 -9.87
CA GLY A 211 -4.70 5.24 -10.31
C GLY A 211 -4.32 3.96 -11.03
N VAL A 212 -3.28 4.01 -11.86
CA VAL A 212 -2.71 2.82 -12.49
C VAL A 212 -1.75 2.14 -11.52
N ILE A 213 -1.81 0.81 -11.44
CA ILE A 213 -0.89 0.00 -10.66
C ILE A 213 0.38 -0.16 -11.49
N ALA A 214 1.41 0.58 -11.08
CA ALA A 214 2.71 0.61 -11.73
C ALA A 214 3.70 -0.30 -11.00
N ARG A 215 4.72 -0.78 -11.75
CA ARG A 215 5.86 -1.46 -11.14
C ARG A 215 6.57 -0.50 -10.20
N SER A 216 6.96 -1.00 -9.04
CA SER A 216 7.85 -0.29 -8.14
C SER A 216 9.13 -1.07 -7.99
N ALA A 217 10.23 -0.36 -7.77
CA ALA A 217 11.49 -0.99 -7.43
C ALA A 217 11.34 -1.76 -6.11
N GLY A 218 11.91 -2.95 -6.03
CA GLY A 218 12.10 -3.64 -4.76
C GLY A 218 13.04 -2.86 -3.84
N VAL A 219 13.14 -3.30 -2.58
CA VAL A 219 14.00 -2.69 -1.53
C VAL A 219 15.40 -2.34 -2.04
N TRP A 220 15.98 -3.24 -2.84
CA TRP A 220 17.36 -3.20 -3.33
C TRP A 220 17.49 -2.76 -4.79
N ASP A 221 16.37 -2.50 -5.46
CA ASP A 221 16.37 -2.11 -6.88
C ASP A 221 16.42 -0.58 -7.05
N ASN A 222 16.34 0.19 -5.95
CA ASN A 222 16.34 1.66 -6.00
C ASN A 222 16.94 2.31 -4.76
N ASP A 223 18.25 2.58 -4.82
CA ASP A 223 19.03 3.34 -3.83
C ASP A 223 18.87 4.86 -3.93
N LYS A 224 17.85 5.36 -4.65
CA LYS A 224 17.59 6.81 -4.72
C LYS A 224 17.22 7.33 -3.35
N GLN A 225 18.21 7.85 -2.63
CA GLN A 225 18.02 8.63 -1.41
C GLN A 225 17.42 9.99 -1.72
N VAL A 226 17.64 10.51 -2.93
CA VAL A 226 17.21 11.82 -3.41
C VAL A 226 16.36 11.64 -4.68
N CYS A 227 15.16 12.21 -4.68
CA CYS A 227 14.30 12.17 -5.86
C CYS A 227 14.81 13.18 -6.91
N SER A 228 15.07 12.72 -8.14
CA SER A 228 15.58 13.58 -9.22
C SER A 228 14.64 14.73 -9.60
N CYS A 229 13.35 14.62 -9.26
CA CYS A 229 12.35 15.64 -9.55
C CYS A 229 12.35 16.78 -8.51
N SER A 230 12.71 16.51 -7.26
CA SER A 230 12.64 17.46 -6.15
C SER A 230 14.01 17.86 -5.59
N GLY A 231 15.04 17.03 -5.81
CA GLY A 231 16.35 17.16 -5.18
C GLY A 231 16.35 16.89 -3.67
N LYS A 232 15.23 16.44 -3.10
CA LYS A 232 15.06 16.21 -1.66
C LYS A 232 15.20 14.74 -1.30
N ASN A 233 15.63 14.49 -0.07
CA ASN A 233 15.69 13.12 0.43
C ASN A 233 14.31 12.60 0.88
N VAL A 234 14.17 11.29 1.01
CA VAL A 234 12.89 10.61 1.35
C VAL A 234 12.27 11.16 2.65
N TRP A 235 13.10 11.57 3.63
CA TRP A 235 12.62 12.13 4.90
C TRP A 235 12.14 13.57 4.76
N GLN A 236 12.82 14.38 3.96
CA GLN A 236 12.40 15.75 3.62
C GLN A 236 11.10 15.75 2.82
N GLU A 237 10.97 14.85 1.83
CA GLU A 237 9.71 14.67 1.12
C GLU A 237 8.61 14.23 2.09
N ARG A 238 8.88 13.29 3.01
CA ARG A 238 7.87 12.88 4.00
C ARG A 238 7.47 14.01 4.94
N GLN A 239 8.39 14.84 5.42
CA GLN A 239 8.04 16.02 6.22
C GLN A 239 7.12 16.97 5.45
N GLU A 240 7.38 17.20 4.17
CA GLU A 240 6.50 18.01 3.31
C GLU A 240 5.15 17.34 3.07
N GLN A 241 5.13 16.04 2.88
CA GLN A 241 3.91 15.26 2.68
C GLN A 241 3.06 15.24 3.96
N VAL A 242 3.67 15.10 5.14
CA VAL A 242 3.03 15.26 6.45
C VAL A 242 2.51 16.69 6.62
N ALA A 243 3.29 17.70 6.25
CA ALA A 243 2.84 19.09 6.27
C ALA A 243 1.67 19.36 5.31
N GLN A 244 1.58 18.59 4.22
CA GLN A 244 0.46 18.56 3.27
C GLN A 244 -0.65 17.56 3.65
N GLY A 245 -0.55 16.93 4.82
CA GLY A 245 -1.53 16.02 5.41
C GLY A 245 -1.54 14.58 4.87
N MET A 246 -0.65 14.24 3.92
CA MET A 246 -0.67 12.96 3.19
C MET A 246 -0.24 11.74 4.02
N VAL A 247 0.15 11.94 5.28
CA VAL A 247 0.53 10.92 6.28
C VAL A 247 0.10 11.40 7.66
#